data_AF-A0A817D0T6-F1
#
_entry.id   AF-A0A817D0T6-F1
#
_cell.length_a   1.000
_cell.length_b   1.000
_cell.length_c   1.000
_cell.angle_alpha   90.00
_cell.angle_beta   90.00
_cell.angle_gamma   90.00
#
_symmetry.space_group_name_H-M   'P 1'
#
loop_
_entity.id
_entity.type
_entity.pdbx_description
1 polymer ?
#
loop_
_entity_poly.entity_id
_entity_poly.type
_entity_poly.pdbx_seq_one_letter_code
_entity_poly.pdbx_strand_id
1 'polypeptide(L)'
;MASTTGGDDDDESITVAFGCDYAKSSNARCHGKYCDNEITKGTLRLSRSIPNPFIPQSSTREKQLMPVYYHVQCFINYLRSGNENKKRVQNVEEDLQGFDELKKKDQDRLKKLFGYEKQIEGKLSETSTTANTTYLEHDEEKKYWQISIDNKTTKTKYGLLGEADSNAIILYKDFSSQSEAQKYVDKKTQEKLKHGYTVNKQASVRTNDQTPVSTTRKRKQLSIPAKTTPIKRTKRQEATSTKKSISTRKQPTRSASKKIK
;
A
#
# COMPACT_ATOMS: atom_id res chain seq x y z
N MET A 1 35.42 -12.62 -46.27
CA MET A 1 34.92 -12.84 -44.90
C MET A 1 34.01 -11.67 -44.59
N ALA A 2 32.70 -11.90 -44.59
CA ALA A 2 31.69 -10.85 -44.56
C ALA A 2 31.45 -10.38 -43.12
N SER A 3 31.60 -9.09 -42.90
CA SER A 3 31.21 -8.37 -41.69
C SER A 3 29.69 -8.41 -41.54
N THR A 4 29.20 -8.88 -40.41
CA THR A 4 27.83 -8.64 -39.94
C THR A 4 27.91 -8.19 -38.49
N THR A 5 27.82 -6.88 -38.30
CA THR A 5 27.67 -6.20 -37.02
C THR A 5 26.28 -5.60 -36.94
N GLY A 6 25.65 -5.75 -35.78
CA GLY A 6 24.66 -4.80 -35.28
C GLY A 6 23.22 -5.16 -35.60
N GLY A 7 22.62 -5.90 -34.68
CA GLY A 7 21.17 -6.06 -34.54
C GLY A 7 20.88 -6.28 -33.06
N ASP A 8 21.37 -5.40 -32.20
CA ASP A 8 20.89 -5.29 -30.84
C ASP A 8 19.51 -4.64 -30.92
N ASP A 9 18.50 -5.51 -31.08
CA ASP A 9 17.12 -5.18 -30.78
C ASP A 9 17.03 -4.90 -29.27
N ASP A 10 17.42 -3.69 -28.87
CA ASP A 10 16.94 -3.08 -27.64
C ASP A 10 15.41 -3.01 -27.77
N ASP A 11 14.73 -4.06 -27.29
CA ASP A 11 13.35 -3.99 -26.83
C ASP A 11 13.34 -2.93 -25.71
N GLU A 12 13.32 -1.67 -26.12
CA GLU A 12 13.14 -0.51 -25.27
C GLU A 12 11.68 -0.57 -24.80
N SER A 13 11.46 -1.49 -23.85
CA SER A 13 10.25 -1.60 -23.08
C SER A 13 9.91 -0.19 -22.64
N ILE A 14 8.73 0.29 -23.04
CA ILE A 14 8.29 1.67 -22.89
C ILE A 14 8.56 2.10 -21.44
N THR A 15 9.69 2.77 -21.22
CA THR A 15 10.12 3.05 -19.86
C THR A 15 9.20 4.14 -19.36
N VAL A 16 8.41 3.84 -18.34
CA VAL A 16 7.59 4.86 -17.68
C VAL A 16 8.56 5.89 -17.12
N ALA A 17 8.69 7.01 -17.81
CA ALA A 17 9.50 8.14 -17.39
C ALA A 17 8.67 9.02 -16.44
N PHE A 18 9.28 9.45 -15.35
CA PHE A 18 8.70 10.43 -14.45
C PHE A 18 9.36 11.79 -14.69
N GLY A 19 8.60 12.85 -14.50
CA GLY A 19 9.07 14.21 -14.69
C GLY A 19 8.55 15.16 -13.64
N CYS A 20 9.19 16.31 -13.54
CA CYS A 20 8.78 17.40 -12.69
C CYS A 20 9.08 18.75 -13.36
N ASP A 21 8.12 19.68 -13.27
CA ASP A 21 8.26 21.03 -13.79
C ASP A 21 7.36 22.00 -13.04
N TYR A 22 7.61 23.30 -13.21
CA TYR A 22 6.62 24.33 -12.87
C TYR A 22 5.63 24.49 -14.03
N ALA A 23 4.33 24.43 -13.72
CA ALA A 23 3.29 24.52 -14.72
C ALA A 23 3.44 25.78 -15.61
N LYS A 24 3.66 25.59 -16.91
CA LYS A 24 3.83 26.70 -17.86
C LYS A 24 2.52 27.44 -18.17
N SER A 25 1.39 26.76 -18.01
CA SER A 25 0.03 27.27 -18.16
C SER A 25 -0.93 26.59 -17.17
N SER A 26 -2.14 27.11 -17.04
CA SER A 26 -3.19 26.52 -16.18
C SER A 26 -4.10 25.52 -16.92
N ASN A 27 -3.68 25.01 -18.08
CA ASN A 27 -4.53 24.16 -18.92
C ASN A 27 -4.47 22.67 -18.52
N ALA A 28 -3.50 22.29 -17.70
CA ALA A 28 -3.33 20.90 -17.28
C ALA A 28 -4.29 20.56 -16.14
N ARG A 29 -5.04 19.47 -16.27
CA ARG A 29 -5.84 18.90 -15.17
C ARG A 29 -5.02 17.85 -14.43
N CYS A 30 -5.20 17.79 -13.12
CA CYS A 30 -4.58 16.76 -12.31
C CYS A 30 -5.27 15.40 -12.54
N HIS A 31 -4.48 14.33 -12.69
CA HIS A 31 -4.98 12.95 -12.84
C HIS A 31 -5.03 12.15 -11.53
N GLY A 32 -5.08 12.84 -10.38
CA GLY A 32 -5.23 12.19 -9.09
C GLY A 32 -6.60 11.53 -8.97
N LYS A 33 -6.67 10.30 -8.45
CA LYS A 33 -7.92 9.52 -8.31
C LYS A 33 -9.09 10.27 -7.63
N TYR A 34 -8.78 11.25 -6.78
CA TYR A 34 -9.75 12.04 -6.02
C TYR A 34 -9.53 13.55 -6.23
N CYS A 35 -8.96 13.96 -7.37
CA CYS A 35 -8.63 15.35 -7.67
C CYS A 35 -8.92 15.66 -9.14
N ASP A 36 -9.96 16.48 -9.36
CA ASP A 36 -10.38 16.93 -10.70
C ASP A 36 -10.00 18.40 -10.97
N ASN A 37 -9.15 18.96 -10.09
CA ASN A 37 -8.74 20.35 -10.13
C ASN A 37 -7.69 20.60 -11.22
N GLU A 38 -7.73 21.81 -11.77
CA GLU A 38 -6.71 22.34 -12.66
C GLU A 38 -5.41 22.64 -11.91
N ILE A 39 -4.28 22.46 -12.59
CA ILE A 39 -2.95 22.77 -12.06
C ILE A 39 -2.59 24.19 -12.50
N THR A 40 -2.59 25.11 -11.54
CA THR A 40 -2.33 26.53 -11.80
C THR A 40 -0.92 26.80 -12.30
N LYS A 41 -0.76 27.73 -13.26
CA LYS A 41 0.53 28.20 -13.77
C LYS A 41 1.49 28.57 -12.62
N GLY A 42 2.76 28.19 -12.75
CA GLY A 42 3.82 28.43 -11.77
C GLY A 42 3.83 27.44 -10.60
N THR A 43 2.86 26.53 -10.51
CA THR A 43 2.79 25.52 -9.45
C THR A 43 3.67 24.32 -9.81
N LEU A 44 4.39 23.78 -8.82
CA LEU A 44 5.13 22.54 -8.97
C LEU A 44 4.16 21.38 -9.26
N ARG A 45 4.41 20.67 -10.35
CA ARG A 45 3.66 19.47 -10.74
C ARG A 45 4.61 18.33 -11.09
N LEU A 46 4.09 17.12 -10.98
CA LEU A 46 4.80 15.89 -11.35
C LEU A 46 4.09 15.25 -12.53
N SER A 47 4.83 14.54 -13.36
CA SER A 47 4.29 13.84 -14.53
C SER A 47 4.73 12.39 -14.61
N ARG A 48 3.91 11.57 -15.27
CA ARG A 48 4.34 10.28 -15.81
C ARG A 48 4.09 10.26 -17.31
N SER A 49 5.04 9.73 -18.06
CA SER A 49 4.89 9.48 -19.49
C SER A 49 4.02 8.26 -19.73
N ILE A 50 3.01 8.40 -20.59
CA ILE A 50 2.18 7.30 -21.07
C ILE A 50 2.28 7.20 -22.59
N PRO A 51 2.14 6.02 -23.18
CA PRO A 51 1.88 5.90 -24.61
C PRO A 51 0.71 6.79 -24.99
N ASN A 52 0.86 7.62 -26.02
CA ASN A 52 -0.22 8.47 -26.47
C ASN A 52 -1.41 7.60 -26.94
N PRO A 53 -2.59 7.68 -26.28
CA PRO A 53 -3.74 6.86 -26.63
C PRO A 53 -4.38 7.28 -27.96
N PHE A 54 -4.02 8.45 -28.51
CA PHE A 54 -4.60 9.01 -29.73
C PHE A 54 -3.80 8.67 -30.99
N ILE A 55 -2.60 8.10 -30.86
CA ILE A 55 -1.76 7.70 -32.00
C ILE A 55 -1.68 6.18 -32.02
N PRO A 56 -2.08 5.52 -33.13
CA PRO A 56 -1.98 4.07 -33.23
C PRO A 56 -0.52 3.63 -33.12
N GLN A 57 -0.27 2.63 -32.28
CA GLN A 57 1.08 2.13 -31.95
C GLN A 57 1.85 1.57 -33.17
N SER A 58 1.17 1.37 -34.30
CA SER A 58 1.73 0.88 -35.56
C SER A 58 2.33 1.98 -36.45
N SER A 59 2.22 3.26 -36.08
CA SER A 59 2.82 4.33 -36.87
C SER A 59 4.33 4.43 -36.59
N THR A 60 5.14 4.38 -37.64
CA THR A 60 6.61 4.53 -37.63
C THR A 60 7.10 5.88 -37.09
N ARG A 61 6.19 6.86 -36.90
CA ARG A 61 6.47 8.05 -36.08
C ARG A 61 6.52 7.60 -34.63
N GLU A 62 7.72 7.25 -34.18
CA GLU A 62 8.26 7.36 -32.82
C GLU A 62 7.16 7.46 -31.76
N LYS A 63 6.90 6.35 -31.06
CA LYS A 63 5.88 6.19 -30.01
C LYS A 63 5.84 7.44 -29.11
N GLN A 64 5.00 8.41 -29.44
CA GLN A 64 5.03 9.69 -28.73
C GLN A 64 4.50 9.45 -27.33
N LEU A 65 5.38 9.65 -26.35
CA LEU A 65 4.99 9.62 -24.95
C LEU A 65 4.32 10.95 -24.60
N MET A 66 3.14 10.86 -23.97
CA MET A 66 2.41 12.02 -23.47
C MET A 66 2.59 12.12 -21.95
N PRO A 67 2.98 13.29 -21.41
CA PRO A 67 3.03 13.49 -19.98
C PRO A 67 1.62 13.65 -19.41
N VAL A 68 1.31 12.84 -18.40
CA VAL A 68 0.11 12.98 -17.58
C VAL A 68 0.51 13.69 -16.29
N TYR A 69 -0.15 14.82 -15.99
CA TYR A 69 0.24 15.69 -14.87
C TYR A 69 -0.56 15.42 -13.60
N TYR A 70 0.10 15.64 -12.45
CA TYR A 70 -0.44 15.46 -11.11
C TYR A 70 0.05 16.60 -10.21
N HIS A 71 -0.78 17.00 -9.24
CA HIS A 71 -0.28 17.68 -8.06
C HIS A 71 0.69 16.78 -7.29
N VAL A 72 1.66 17.36 -6.58
CA VAL A 72 2.66 16.60 -5.81
C VAL A 72 2.01 15.54 -4.90
N GLN A 73 1.03 15.92 -4.09
CA GLN A 73 0.36 14.98 -3.19
C GLN A 73 -0.45 13.91 -3.92
N CYS A 74 -1.05 14.28 -5.06
CA CYS A 74 -1.82 13.35 -5.88
C CYS A 74 -0.92 12.30 -6.54
N PHE A 75 0.30 12.68 -6.93
CA PHE A 75 1.30 11.76 -7.46
C PHE A 75 1.79 10.78 -6.40
N ILE A 76 2.05 11.25 -5.17
CA ILE A 76 2.41 10.37 -4.05
C ILE A 76 1.28 9.35 -3.78
N ASN A 77 0.02 9.79 -3.73
CA ASN A 77 -1.12 8.89 -3.60
C ASN A 77 -1.23 7.90 -4.76
N TYR A 78 -0.92 8.34 -5.99
CA TYR A 78 -0.82 7.45 -7.13
C TYR A 78 0.25 6.39 -6.88
N LEU A 79 1.47 6.73 -6.44
CA LEU A 79 2.51 5.74 -6.14
C LEU A 79 2.10 4.77 -5.02
N ARG A 80 1.44 5.25 -3.97
CA ARG A 80 0.91 4.41 -2.89
C ARG A 80 -0.11 3.35 -3.34
N SER A 81 -0.65 3.48 -4.55
CA SER A 81 -1.62 2.54 -5.11
C SER A 81 -1.12 1.88 -6.39
N GLY A 82 -1.39 0.60 -6.57
CA GLY A 82 -1.10 -0.14 -7.80
C GLY A 82 -0.36 -1.43 -7.55
N ASN A 83 -0.01 -2.12 -8.64
CA ASN A 83 0.58 -3.45 -8.58
C ASN A 83 2.00 -3.42 -7.99
N GLU A 84 2.50 -4.58 -7.60
CA GLU A 84 3.87 -4.75 -7.12
C GLU A 84 4.90 -4.36 -8.19
N ASN A 85 4.64 -4.74 -9.45
CA ASN A 85 5.49 -4.41 -10.60
C ASN A 85 5.37 -2.95 -11.06
N LYS A 86 4.52 -2.14 -10.42
CA LYS A 86 4.38 -0.74 -10.78
C LYS A 86 5.69 -0.02 -10.48
N LYS A 87 6.29 0.60 -11.51
CA LYS A 87 7.49 1.43 -11.34
C LYS A 87 7.23 2.51 -10.28
N ARG A 88 8.12 2.56 -9.29
CA ARG A 88 8.14 3.54 -8.20
C ARG A 88 9.42 4.36 -8.32
N VAL A 89 9.37 5.60 -7.84
CA VAL A 89 10.54 6.49 -7.79
C VAL A 89 11.46 5.98 -6.68
N GLN A 90 12.64 5.50 -7.03
CA GLN A 90 13.66 5.01 -6.10
C GLN A 90 14.62 6.11 -5.70
N ASN A 91 15.03 6.92 -6.69
CA ASN A 91 15.91 8.07 -6.54
C ASN A 91 15.27 9.29 -7.20
N VAL A 92 14.94 10.31 -6.40
CA VAL A 92 14.26 11.52 -6.88
C VAL A 92 15.10 12.27 -7.92
N GLU A 93 16.42 12.27 -7.78
CA GLU A 93 17.33 13.04 -8.63
C GLU A 93 17.47 12.41 -10.02
N GLU A 94 17.53 11.09 -10.07
CA GLU A 94 17.74 10.34 -11.31
C GLU A 94 16.42 9.97 -12.01
N ASP A 95 15.38 9.63 -11.24
CA ASP A 95 14.11 9.17 -11.81
C ASP A 95 13.17 10.30 -12.25
N LEU A 96 13.30 11.51 -11.68
CA LEU A 96 12.48 12.67 -12.05
C LEU A 96 13.24 13.58 -13.01
N GLN A 97 12.88 13.51 -14.28
CA GLN A 97 13.37 14.46 -15.28
C GLN A 97 12.98 15.91 -14.90
N GLY A 98 13.95 16.83 -14.97
CA GLY A 98 13.74 18.26 -14.65
C GLY A 98 13.94 18.62 -13.17
N PHE A 99 14.39 17.68 -12.33
CA PHE A 99 14.60 17.92 -10.90
C PHE A 99 15.62 19.04 -10.62
N ASP A 100 16.70 19.09 -11.40
CA ASP A 100 17.78 20.06 -11.24
C ASP A 100 17.35 21.50 -11.56
N GLU A 101 16.31 21.67 -12.38
CA GLU A 101 15.74 22.98 -12.75
C GLU A 101 14.80 23.54 -11.66
N LEU A 102 14.44 22.73 -10.67
CA LEU A 102 13.57 23.17 -9.57
C LEU A 102 14.30 24.09 -8.59
N LYS A 103 13.53 24.92 -7.88
CA LYS A 103 14.09 25.70 -6.78
C LYS A 103 14.55 24.76 -5.67
N LYS A 104 15.68 25.07 -5.03
CA LYS A 104 16.25 24.27 -3.91
C LYS A 104 15.22 23.92 -2.81
N LYS A 105 14.35 24.87 -2.46
CA LYS A 105 13.25 24.64 -1.50
C LYS A 105 12.31 23.51 -1.92
N ASP A 106 11.97 23.44 -3.21
CA ASP A 106 11.09 22.42 -3.76
C ASP A 106 11.83 21.09 -3.97
N GLN A 107 13.12 21.13 -4.34
CA GLN A 107 13.99 19.95 -4.36
C GLN A 107 14.05 19.27 -2.99
N ASP A 108 14.35 20.03 -1.94
CA ASP A 108 14.41 19.52 -0.56
C ASP A 108 13.06 18.96 -0.10
N ARG A 109 11.96 19.62 -0.49
CA ARG A 109 10.60 19.15 -0.22
C ARG A 109 10.33 17.80 -0.87
N LEU A 110 10.69 17.62 -2.14
CA LEU A 110 10.50 16.35 -2.85
C LEU A 110 11.37 15.25 -2.23
N LYS A 111 12.67 15.51 -1.97
CA LYS A 111 13.56 14.54 -1.30
C LYS A 111 12.98 14.05 0.02
N LYS A 112 12.44 14.95 0.85
CA LYS A 112 11.80 14.60 2.12
C LYS A 112 10.54 13.75 1.94
N LEU A 113 9.68 14.09 0.98
CA LEU A 113 8.44 13.37 0.72
C LEU A 113 8.72 11.94 0.22
N PHE A 114 9.54 11.80 -0.83
CA PHE A 114 9.87 10.50 -1.39
C PHE A 114 10.73 9.64 -0.45
N GLY A 115 11.60 10.25 0.36
CA GLY A 115 12.32 9.56 1.43
C GLY A 115 11.38 8.94 2.47
N TYR A 116 10.32 9.66 2.86
CA TYR A 116 9.28 9.14 3.75
C TYR A 116 8.47 8.00 3.10
N GLU A 117 8.12 8.11 1.82
CA GLU A 117 7.44 7.04 1.09
C GLU A 117 8.28 5.76 1.00
N LYS A 118 9.58 5.89 0.70
CA LYS A 118 10.51 4.75 0.66
C LYS A 118 10.59 4.03 2.00
N GLN A 119 10.55 4.77 3.11
CA GLN A 119 10.49 4.18 4.45
C GLN A 119 9.18 3.42 4.70
N ILE A 120 8.05 3.91 4.20
CA ILE A 120 6.77 3.19 4.30
C ILE A 120 6.82 1.90 3.50
N GLU A 121 7.33 1.94 2.27
CA GLU A 121 7.42 0.76 1.41
C GLU A 121 8.32 -0.32 2.03
N GLY A 122 9.51 0.05 2.53
CA GLY A 122 10.45 -0.90 3.14
C GLY A 122 9.96 -1.54 4.45
N LYS A 123 9.32 -0.77 5.34
CA LYS A 123 8.83 -1.30 6.63
C LYS A 123 7.74 -2.36 6.46
N LEU A 124 6.92 -2.24 5.41
CA LEU A 124 5.80 -3.15 5.14
C LEU A 124 6.13 -4.31 4.19
N SER A 125 7.32 -4.34 3.58
CA SER A 125 7.86 -5.56 2.93
C SER A 125 8.49 -6.52 3.93
N GLU A 126 9.10 -6.00 5.01
CA GLU A 126 9.84 -6.81 5.99
C GLU A 126 8.96 -7.28 7.16
N THR A 127 7.94 -6.52 7.56
CA THR A 127 7.15 -6.78 8.78
C THR A 127 5.84 -7.54 8.52
N SER A 128 5.75 -8.38 7.48
CA SER A 128 4.64 -9.32 7.30
C SER A 128 4.70 -10.46 8.32
N THR A 129 4.70 -10.12 9.61
CA THR A 129 4.43 -11.06 10.70
C THR A 129 2.94 -11.36 10.69
N THR A 130 2.60 -12.64 10.58
CA THR A 130 1.25 -13.21 10.47
C THR A 130 0.25 -12.70 11.53
N ALA A 131 0.73 -12.13 12.65
CA ALA A 131 -0.09 -11.65 13.77
C ALA A 131 -0.97 -10.42 13.47
N ASN A 132 -0.56 -9.52 12.55
CA ASN A 132 -1.29 -8.25 12.29
C ASN A 132 -1.95 -8.21 10.90
N THR A 133 -2.29 -9.37 10.35
CA THR A 133 -2.88 -9.49 9.01
C THR A 133 -4.28 -10.07 9.08
N THR A 134 -5.24 -9.40 8.44
CA THR A 134 -6.59 -9.90 8.17
C THR A 134 -6.66 -10.33 6.72
N TYR A 135 -7.03 -11.59 6.47
CA TYR A 135 -7.19 -12.15 5.13
C TYR A 135 -8.64 -12.60 4.91
N LEU A 136 -9.21 -12.20 3.77
CA LEU A 136 -10.60 -12.38 3.40
C LEU A 136 -10.66 -12.94 1.97
N GLU A 137 -11.50 -13.95 1.75
CA GLU A 137 -11.72 -14.58 0.44
C GLU A 137 -13.18 -14.43 0.02
N HIS A 138 -13.41 -14.31 -1.27
CA HIS A 138 -14.74 -14.39 -1.86
C HIS A 138 -14.72 -15.55 -2.86
N ASP A 139 -15.28 -16.69 -2.48
CA ASP A 139 -15.18 -17.94 -3.24
C ASP A 139 -15.87 -17.84 -4.61
N GLU A 140 -17.05 -17.22 -4.67
CA GLU A 140 -17.83 -17.11 -5.92
C GLU A 140 -17.13 -16.22 -6.97
N GLU A 141 -16.69 -15.01 -6.56
CA GLU A 141 -15.99 -14.08 -7.45
C GLU A 141 -14.49 -14.38 -7.59
N LYS A 142 -13.99 -15.43 -6.91
CA LYS A 142 -12.57 -15.80 -6.84
C LYS A 142 -11.68 -14.58 -6.54
N LYS A 143 -12.02 -13.79 -5.52
CA LYS A 143 -11.25 -12.61 -5.11
C LYS A 143 -10.69 -12.80 -3.72
N TYR A 144 -9.55 -12.18 -3.45
CA TYR A 144 -9.04 -12.06 -2.09
C TYR A 144 -8.81 -10.61 -1.71
N TRP A 145 -8.82 -10.38 -0.41
CA TRP A 145 -8.56 -9.08 0.19
C TRP A 145 -7.79 -9.26 1.49
N GLN A 146 -6.61 -8.68 1.56
CA GLN A 146 -5.70 -8.78 2.68
C GLN A 146 -5.39 -7.38 3.19
N ILE A 147 -5.49 -7.17 4.51
CA ILE A 147 -4.98 -5.98 5.16
C ILE A 147 -3.97 -6.36 6.23
N SER A 148 -2.80 -5.73 6.17
CA SER A 148 -1.78 -5.80 7.20
C SER A 148 -1.59 -4.43 7.86
N ILE A 149 -1.44 -4.41 9.18
CA ILE A 149 -1.18 -3.20 9.97
C ILE A 149 0.27 -3.21 10.44
N ASP A 150 0.98 -2.12 10.17
CA ASP A 150 2.24 -1.79 10.80
C ASP A 150 2.12 -0.43 11.50
N ASN A 151 2.06 -0.46 12.84
CA ASN A 151 1.90 0.72 13.67
C ASN A 151 0.69 1.58 13.24
N LYS A 152 0.93 2.73 12.60
CA LYS A 152 -0.09 3.68 12.14
C LYS A 152 -0.38 3.60 10.64
N THR A 153 0.19 2.61 9.94
CA THR A 153 0.09 2.47 8.49
C THR A 153 -0.52 1.12 8.15
N THR A 154 -1.37 1.07 7.12
CA THR A 154 -1.97 -0.16 6.62
C THR A 154 -1.56 -0.41 5.18
N LYS A 155 -1.23 -1.67 4.87
CA LYS A 155 -1.07 -2.18 3.50
C LYS A 155 -2.27 -3.06 3.18
N THR A 156 -3.04 -2.64 2.19
CA THR A 156 -4.14 -3.43 1.62
C THR A 156 -3.66 -4.08 0.34
N LYS A 157 -3.71 -5.40 0.24
CA LYS A 157 -3.44 -6.17 -0.98
C LYS A 157 -4.72 -6.84 -1.42
N TYR A 158 -5.08 -6.73 -2.70
CA TYR A 158 -6.27 -7.39 -3.23
C TYR A 158 -6.10 -7.80 -4.68
N GLY A 159 -6.72 -8.92 -5.06
CA GLY A 159 -6.55 -9.51 -6.38
C GLY A 159 -7.49 -10.69 -6.59
N LEU A 160 -7.23 -11.45 -7.64
CA LEU A 160 -7.94 -12.68 -7.97
C LEU A 160 -7.24 -13.88 -7.31
N LEU A 161 -8.04 -14.83 -6.83
CA LEU A 161 -7.58 -16.10 -6.30
C LEU A 161 -7.02 -16.96 -7.44
N GLY A 162 -5.78 -17.43 -7.28
CA GLY A 162 -5.09 -18.27 -8.28
C GLY A 162 -4.29 -17.51 -9.34
N GLU A 163 -4.33 -16.17 -9.34
CA GLU A 163 -3.39 -15.36 -10.12
C GLU A 163 -2.07 -15.13 -9.38
N ALA A 164 -1.02 -14.81 -10.13
CA ALA A 164 0.26 -14.42 -9.57
C ALA A 164 0.10 -13.17 -8.68
N ASP A 165 0.76 -13.19 -7.54
CA ASP A 165 0.71 -12.10 -6.57
C ASP A 165 1.18 -10.74 -7.13
N SER A 166 1.98 -10.76 -8.19
CA SER A 166 2.44 -9.58 -8.92
C SER A 166 1.32 -8.80 -9.61
N ASN A 167 0.18 -9.45 -9.90
CA ASN A 167 -1.02 -8.82 -10.45
C ASN A 167 -1.91 -8.18 -9.38
N ALA A 168 -1.64 -8.46 -8.10
CA ALA A 168 -2.43 -7.92 -7.02
C ALA A 168 -2.20 -6.40 -6.88
N ILE A 169 -3.28 -5.69 -6.59
CA ILE A 169 -3.21 -4.26 -6.32
C ILE A 169 -2.87 -4.06 -4.84
N ILE A 170 -1.86 -3.23 -4.60
CA ILE A 170 -1.41 -2.82 -3.27
C ILE A 170 -1.82 -1.37 -3.04
N LEU A 171 -2.33 -1.07 -1.85
CA LEU A 171 -2.68 0.26 -1.38
C LEU A 171 -2.08 0.52 0.00
N TYR A 172 -1.30 1.59 0.10
CA TYR A 172 -0.77 2.09 1.37
C TYR A 172 -1.61 3.25 1.91
N LYS A 173 -1.88 3.23 3.21
CA LYS A 173 -2.59 4.31 3.89
C LYS A 173 -2.04 4.56 5.29
N ASP A 174 -1.70 5.82 5.55
CA ASP A 174 -1.26 6.29 6.86
C ASP A 174 -2.43 6.86 7.66
N PHE A 175 -2.36 6.70 8.98
CA PHE A 175 -3.29 7.23 9.96
C PHE A 175 -2.55 8.08 10.99
N SER A 176 -3.30 8.86 11.78
CA SER A 176 -2.68 9.68 12.83
C SER A 176 -2.19 8.83 14.02
N SER A 177 -2.81 7.67 14.24
CA SER A 177 -2.49 6.74 15.33
C SER A 177 -2.74 5.28 14.95
N GLN A 178 -2.13 4.35 15.70
CA GLN A 178 -2.37 2.91 15.55
C GLN A 178 -3.84 2.53 15.80
N SER A 179 -4.51 3.19 16.74
CA SER A 179 -5.93 2.94 17.01
C SER A 179 -6.81 3.31 15.81
N GLU A 180 -6.48 4.39 15.10
CA GLU A 180 -7.19 4.76 13.86
C GLU A 180 -6.94 3.78 12.72
N ALA A 181 -5.70 3.28 12.59
CA ALA A 181 -5.39 2.22 11.64
C ALA A 181 -6.22 0.97 11.92
N GLN A 182 -6.32 0.54 13.18
CA GLN A 182 -7.16 -0.60 13.57
C GLN A 182 -8.65 -0.37 13.26
N LYS A 183 -9.20 0.81 13.60
CA LYS A 183 -10.59 1.16 13.26
C LYS A 183 -10.85 1.10 11.76
N TYR A 184 -9.88 1.51 10.94
CA TYR A 184 -9.99 1.40 9.49
C TYR A 184 -10.02 -0.06 9.03
N VAL A 185 -9.16 -0.92 9.60
CA VAL A 185 -9.16 -2.36 9.32
C VAL A 185 -10.50 -2.98 9.69
N ASP A 186 -10.97 -2.77 10.92
CA ASP A 186 -12.23 -3.32 11.40
C ASP A 186 -13.41 -2.87 10.53
N LYS A 187 -13.47 -1.58 10.19
CA LYS A 187 -14.48 -1.02 9.30
C LYS A 187 -14.46 -1.70 7.94
N LYS A 188 -13.27 -1.88 7.35
CA LYS A 188 -13.17 -2.50 6.03
C LYS A 188 -13.44 -3.99 6.04
N THR A 189 -13.02 -4.71 7.08
CA THR A 189 -13.38 -6.12 7.28
C THR A 189 -14.90 -6.28 7.35
N GLN A 190 -15.59 -5.44 8.12
CA GLN A 190 -17.06 -5.47 8.19
C GLN A 190 -17.73 -5.14 6.85
N GLU A 191 -17.19 -4.18 6.09
CA GLU A 191 -17.66 -3.86 4.74
C GLU A 191 -17.50 -5.08 3.81
N LYS A 192 -16.36 -5.77 3.86
CA LYS A 192 -16.12 -6.96 3.03
C LYS A 192 -16.98 -8.16 3.42
N LEU A 193 -17.17 -8.41 4.72
CA LEU A 193 -18.07 -9.45 5.21
C LEU A 193 -19.51 -9.27 4.70
N LYS A 194 -19.99 -8.02 4.61
CA LYS A 194 -21.32 -7.71 4.03
C LYS A 194 -21.40 -7.97 2.52
N HIS A 195 -20.26 -7.98 1.84
CA HIS A 195 -20.14 -8.25 0.41
C HIS A 195 -19.72 -9.69 0.11
N GLY A 196 -20.09 -10.66 0.97
CA GLY A 196 -19.89 -12.08 0.69
C GLY A 196 -18.47 -12.61 0.92
N TYR A 197 -17.55 -11.79 1.45
CA TYR A 197 -16.23 -12.28 1.83
C TYR A 197 -16.29 -13.08 3.13
N THR A 198 -15.45 -14.11 3.25
CA THR A 198 -15.27 -14.93 4.45
C THR A 198 -13.86 -14.73 5.01
N VAL A 199 -13.73 -14.76 6.35
CA VAL A 199 -12.42 -14.64 7.00
C VAL A 199 -11.73 -16.00 6.98
N ASN A 200 -10.62 -16.11 6.25
CA ASN A 200 -9.79 -17.29 6.30
C ASN A 200 -8.61 -17.06 7.26
N LYS A 201 -8.65 -17.72 8.42
CA LYS A 201 -7.56 -17.67 9.41
C LYS A 201 -6.36 -18.55 9.03
N GLN A 202 -6.43 -19.30 7.93
CA GLN A 202 -5.34 -20.17 7.45
C GLN A 202 -4.62 -19.54 6.26
N ALA A 203 -3.90 -18.44 6.49
CA ALA A 203 -2.94 -17.91 5.52
C ALA A 203 -1.52 -18.08 6.06
N SER A 204 -1.11 -19.34 6.23
CA SER A 204 0.29 -19.72 6.27
C SER A 204 0.47 -20.83 5.24
N VAL A 205 1.20 -20.50 4.16
CA VAL A 205 1.74 -21.42 3.15
C VAL A 205 0.70 -22.02 2.19
N ARG A 206 0.41 -21.29 1.11
CA ARG A 206 0.15 -21.90 -0.20
C ARG A 206 1.09 -21.29 -1.23
N THR A 207 2.38 -21.53 -1.07
CA THR A 207 3.32 -21.53 -2.20
C THR A 207 3.08 -22.82 -2.96
N ASN A 208 2.45 -22.71 -4.13
CA ASN A 208 2.21 -23.85 -5.01
C ASN A 208 3.51 -24.13 -5.77
N ASP A 209 4.22 -25.17 -5.36
CA ASP A 209 5.31 -25.76 -6.16
C ASP A 209 5.10 -27.27 -6.20
N GLN A 210 4.68 -27.79 -7.35
CA GLN A 210 4.46 -29.21 -7.57
C GLN A 210 5.62 -29.79 -8.42
N THR A 211 6.56 -30.44 -7.72
CA THR A 211 7.13 -31.79 -7.98
C THR A 211 7.99 -32.02 -9.26
N PRO A 212 8.90 -33.04 -9.35
CA PRO A 212 8.74 -34.37 -8.73
C PRO A 212 10.01 -35.18 -8.30
N VAL A 213 9.72 -36.37 -7.75
CA VAL A 213 10.50 -37.64 -7.78
C VAL A 213 11.28 -38.08 -6.52
N SER A 214 10.70 -39.10 -5.83
CA SER A 214 11.22 -40.28 -5.10
C SER A 214 12.54 -40.23 -4.29
N THR A 215 12.69 -40.88 -3.12
CA THR A 215 12.74 -42.36 -2.97
C THR A 215 12.79 -42.79 -1.48
N THR A 216 12.05 -43.85 -1.16
CA THR A 216 12.18 -44.89 -0.10
C THR A 216 13.38 -44.89 0.89
N ARG A 217 13.14 -44.93 2.22
CA ARG A 217 13.56 -46.04 3.15
C ARG A 217 13.26 -45.80 4.66
N LYS A 218 12.32 -46.61 5.17
CA LYS A 218 12.32 -47.52 6.35
C LYS A 218 13.16 -47.26 7.63
N ARG A 219 12.47 -47.48 8.79
CA ARG A 219 12.90 -47.95 10.14
C ARG A 219 13.59 -46.89 11.04
N LYS A 220 13.32 -46.79 12.35
CA LYS A 220 13.09 -47.83 13.37
C LYS A 220 12.44 -47.24 14.64
N GLN A 221 11.47 -47.95 15.22
CA GLN A 221 10.90 -47.72 16.56
C GLN A 221 11.88 -48.12 17.68
N LEU A 222 11.70 -47.53 18.87
CA LEU A 222 11.81 -48.10 20.24
C LEU A 222 11.13 -47.07 21.20
N SER A 223 9.90 -47.25 21.68
CA SER A 223 9.43 -47.91 22.93
C SER A 223 10.08 -47.31 24.20
N ILE A 224 9.40 -46.94 25.31
CA ILE A 224 8.36 -47.64 26.11
C ILE A 224 7.57 -46.62 27.04
N PRO A 225 6.72 -46.95 28.05
CA PRO A 225 5.29 -46.59 28.04
C PRO A 225 4.71 -45.91 29.33
N ALA A 226 3.39 -45.65 29.27
CA ALA A 226 2.37 -45.74 30.33
C ALA A 226 2.23 -44.66 31.44
N LYS A 227 1.05 -44.02 31.42
CA LYS A 227 0.06 -43.75 32.51
C LYS A 227 0.61 -43.20 33.86
N THR A 228 0.03 -42.18 34.49
CA THR A 228 -1.37 -42.12 34.94
C THR A 228 -1.65 -40.72 35.52
N THR A 229 -2.81 -40.14 35.23
CA THR A 229 -3.44 -39.07 36.02
C THR A 229 -3.97 -39.63 37.35
N PRO A 230 -4.17 -38.79 38.39
CA PRO A 230 -5.55 -38.39 38.66
C PRO A 230 -5.73 -36.95 39.20
N ILE A 231 -6.95 -36.49 38.93
CA ILE A 231 -7.63 -35.27 39.35
C ILE A 231 -8.07 -35.36 40.82
N LYS A 232 -8.00 -34.25 41.56
CA LYS A 232 -8.93 -33.78 42.65
C LYS A 232 -8.26 -32.55 43.31
N ARG A 233 -8.91 -31.52 43.85
CA ARG A 233 -10.27 -30.95 43.85
C ARG A 233 -10.14 -29.67 44.71
N THR A 234 -10.82 -28.59 44.32
CA THR A 234 -11.40 -27.52 45.18
C THR A 234 -10.54 -26.80 46.24
N LYS A 235 -10.48 -25.46 46.15
CA LYS A 235 -11.16 -24.59 47.15
C LYS A 235 -11.49 -23.21 46.59
N ARG A 236 -12.69 -22.77 46.96
CA ARG A 236 -13.39 -21.49 46.74
C ARG A 236 -13.18 -20.62 48.00
N GLN A 237 -13.40 -19.31 47.86
CA GLN A 237 -13.54 -18.21 48.85
C GLN A 237 -12.46 -17.13 48.64
N GLU A 238 -12.70 -15.82 48.67
CA GLU A 238 -13.91 -15.02 48.86
C GLU A 238 -13.66 -13.57 48.39
N ALA A 239 -14.77 -12.88 48.15
CA ALA A 239 -15.00 -11.43 48.05
C ALA A 239 -13.93 -10.45 48.61
N THR A 240 -13.77 -9.30 47.94
CA THR A 240 -14.21 -8.01 48.50
C THR A 240 -14.29 -6.88 47.47
N SER A 241 -15.37 -6.13 47.60
CA SER A 241 -15.77 -4.91 46.91
C SER A 241 -15.10 -3.68 47.54
N THR A 242 -14.81 -2.62 46.78
CA THR A 242 -15.25 -1.25 47.15
C THR A 242 -15.03 -0.18 46.06
N LYS A 243 -16.17 0.37 45.64
CA LYS A 243 -16.52 1.81 45.51
C LYS A 243 -15.81 2.72 44.49
N LYS A 244 -16.58 2.96 43.41
CA LYS A 244 -16.80 4.27 42.78
C LYS A 244 -17.13 5.34 43.82
N SER A 245 -16.59 6.54 43.64
CA SER A 245 -17.15 7.80 44.13
C SER A 245 -17.25 8.79 42.98
N ILE A 246 -18.50 9.03 42.59
CA ILE A 246 -18.98 10.17 41.80
C ILE A 246 -18.99 11.37 42.75
N SER A 247 -18.45 12.51 42.31
CA SER A 247 -18.71 13.80 42.93
C SER A 247 -18.94 14.88 41.87
N THR A 248 -19.80 15.79 42.26
CA THR A 248 -20.78 16.55 41.49
C THR A 248 -20.33 17.96 41.11
N ARG A 249 -20.85 18.44 39.97
CA ARG A 249 -21.44 19.79 39.75
C ARG A 249 -20.54 21.03 39.94
N LYS A 250 -20.30 21.74 38.82
CA LYS A 250 -20.65 23.18 38.69
C LYS A 250 -20.73 23.59 37.22
N GLN A 251 -21.83 24.26 36.89
CA GLN A 251 -22.16 24.86 35.60
C GLN A 251 -21.87 26.39 35.67
N PRO A 252 -22.10 27.20 34.61
CA PRO A 252 -21.11 28.08 34.02
C PRO A 252 -21.28 29.55 34.42
N THR A 253 -20.21 30.35 34.33
CA THR A 253 -20.30 31.81 34.42
C THR A 253 -20.06 32.45 33.06
N ARG A 254 -21.11 33.13 32.58
CA ARG A 254 -21.10 34.19 31.55
C ARG A 254 -19.98 35.19 31.79
N SER A 255 -19.37 35.69 30.73
CA SER A 255 -19.06 37.13 30.58
C SER A 255 -18.97 37.49 29.11
N ALA A 256 -19.72 38.53 28.77
CA ALA A 256 -19.90 39.08 27.44
C ALA A 256 -18.97 40.30 27.21
N SER A 257 -18.74 40.58 25.93
CA SER A 257 -18.56 41.91 25.34
C SER A 257 -17.31 42.74 25.65
N LYS A 258 -16.50 42.98 24.60
CA LYS A 258 -16.38 44.34 24.04
C LYS A 258 -15.86 44.33 22.59
N LYS A 259 -16.75 44.62 21.65
CA LYS A 259 -16.47 45.30 20.38
C LYS A 259 -16.38 46.79 20.69
N ILE A 260 -15.30 47.46 20.31
CA ILE A 260 -15.30 48.91 20.09
C ILE A 260 -14.50 49.15 18.80
N LYS A 261 -15.09 50.03 17.98
CA LYS A 261 -14.70 50.64 16.70
C LYS A 261 -13.24 50.52 16.27
#